data_AF-A0A478FR40-F1
#
_entry.id   AF-A0A478FR40-F1
#
_cell.length_a   1.000
_cell.length_b   1.000
_cell.length_c   1.000
_cell.angle_alpha   90.00
_cell.angle_beta   90.00
_cell.angle_gamma   90.00
#
_symmetry.space_group_name_H-M   'P 1'
#
loop_
_entity.id
_entity.type
_entity.pdbx_description
1 polymer ?
#
loop_
_entity_poly.entity_id
_entity_poly.type
_entity_poly.pdbx_seq_one_letter_code
_entity_poly.pdbx_strand_id
1 'polypeptide(L)'
;MRIFDYFFNRYGIPLLVVGSTGTGIKLYFGKTGNLYFVDSDSLNSGDKVNPDLPIADTPSIPATVLQPAKRKVVTFSEKIDNKRFKVFTQDTKKEVIRNAMFQRLYPNKDDHFSYSENQLFTGGVVFDFNAKTFESKDKTKHLKTIAKPDEGKIEEFRNACLQALQKEYPEDEEEKNKNQVAKLREWCTEPKIKDVLSRHKFHVFSDNNYKDKVDESIKQIIFSWFKAEGDKKWWTKQSFLDEEDVKKILAGKEDKGFSDASEINGDHIKVVKDKCLKTLEKEFERENFYLTKDFIDQMDGKPDEKPKVDLFQEVALFCSVPTTAEDYVKNAMQGNFKEDFEEKDKDDYCYVEGKKPEDYKKISTTDPFEGKTFWCAVRLLYKTNNPPKKP
;
A
#
# COMPACT_ATOMS: atom_id res chain seq x y z
N MET A 1 -36.51 24.83 1.76
CA MET A 1 -35.85 23.58 2.20
C MET A 1 -34.52 23.77 2.95
N ARG A 2 -34.04 24.99 3.27
CA ARG A 2 -32.76 25.18 3.99
C ARG A 2 -32.86 25.48 5.50
N ILE A 3 -34.06 25.76 6.01
CA ILE A 3 -34.29 26.07 7.44
C ILE A 3 -34.48 24.79 8.28
N PHE A 4 -34.87 23.67 7.67
CA PHE A 4 -35.15 22.42 8.40
C PHE A 4 -33.90 21.55 8.63
N ASP A 5 -32.93 21.52 7.71
CA ASP A 5 -31.71 20.71 7.87
C ASP A 5 -30.84 21.11 9.09
N TYR A 6 -30.88 22.38 9.50
CA TYR A 6 -30.03 22.86 10.58
C TYR A 6 -30.54 22.47 11.98
N PHE A 7 -31.85 22.34 12.17
CA PHE A 7 -32.43 21.98 13.47
C PHE A 7 -32.35 20.46 13.75
N PHE A 8 -32.44 19.61 12.73
CA PHE A 8 -32.53 18.15 12.91
C PHE A 8 -31.18 17.45 13.13
N ASN A 9 -30.08 17.99 12.62
CA ASN A 9 -28.74 17.46 12.90
C ASN A 9 -28.29 17.70 14.35
N ARG A 10 -28.86 18.68 15.06
CA ARG A 10 -28.50 18.98 16.46
C ARG A 10 -29.10 17.99 17.47
N TYR A 11 -30.17 17.28 17.13
CA TYR A 11 -30.88 16.36 18.03
C TYR A 11 -30.81 14.87 17.62
N GLY A 12 -30.01 14.52 16.61
CA GLY A 12 -29.67 13.12 16.33
C GLY A 12 -30.82 12.26 15.78
N ILE A 13 -31.58 12.78 14.83
CA ILE A 13 -32.60 12.03 14.08
C ILE A 13 -32.06 11.76 12.66
N PRO A 14 -31.74 10.51 12.28
CA PRO A 14 -30.92 10.25 11.09
C PRO A 14 -31.68 10.14 9.76
N LEU A 15 -33.01 10.14 9.72
CA LEU A 15 -33.74 10.12 8.44
C LEU A 15 -35.17 10.69 8.56
N LEU A 16 -35.53 11.59 7.64
CA LEU A 16 -36.89 12.09 7.44
C LEU A 16 -37.29 11.80 5.98
N VAL A 17 -38.33 11.00 5.77
CA VAL A 17 -38.94 10.79 4.45
C VAL A 17 -40.27 11.55 4.43
N VAL A 18 -40.51 12.34 3.39
CA VAL A 18 -41.76 13.08 3.21
C VAL A 18 -42.43 12.58 1.94
N GLY A 19 -43.62 11.99 2.07
CA GLY A 19 -44.44 11.54 0.95
C GLY A 19 -45.79 12.24 0.97
N SER A 20 -46.25 12.68 -0.20
CA SER A 20 -47.57 13.31 -0.40
C SER A 20 -48.46 12.39 -1.21
N THR A 21 -49.55 11.92 -0.60
CA THR A 21 -50.65 11.23 -1.31
C THR A 21 -51.91 12.06 -1.15
N GLY A 22 -52.04 13.12 -1.96
CA GLY A 22 -53.31 13.81 -2.29
C GLY A 22 -54.09 14.53 -1.19
N THR A 23 -53.97 14.19 0.08
CA THR A 23 -54.83 14.72 1.16
C THR A 23 -54.12 14.83 2.54
N GLY A 24 -52.79 14.86 2.58
CA GLY A 24 -52.06 15.15 3.82
C GLY A 24 -50.55 14.90 3.73
N ILE A 25 -49.78 15.56 4.61
CA ILE A 25 -48.33 15.35 4.76
C ILE A 25 -48.10 14.32 5.87
N LYS A 26 -47.46 13.18 5.55
CA LYS A 26 -47.03 12.20 6.55
C LYS A 26 -45.52 12.34 6.82
N LEU A 27 -45.16 12.41 8.10
CA LEU A 27 -43.77 12.50 8.57
C LEU A 27 -43.37 11.15 9.19
N TYR A 28 -42.27 10.58 8.71
CA TYR A 28 -41.74 9.29 9.21
C TYR A 28 -40.48 9.53 10.03
N PHE A 29 -40.48 9.06 11.29
CA PHE A 29 -39.32 9.13 12.20
C PHE A 29 -38.87 7.71 12.56
N GLY A 30 -37.60 7.39 12.33
CA GLY A 30 -37.02 6.09 12.67
C GLY A 30 -35.80 6.22 13.57
N LYS A 31 -35.76 5.46 14.66
CA LYS A 31 -34.51 5.11 15.37
C LYS A 31 -34.41 3.59 15.34
N THR A 32 -33.31 3.09 14.79
CA THR A 32 -32.94 1.67 14.61
C THR A 32 -33.83 0.64 15.33
N GLY A 33 -34.68 -0.08 14.58
CA GLY A 33 -35.06 -1.45 14.92
C GLY A 33 -36.55 -1.79 15.08
N ASN A 34 -37.48 -0.86 15.27
CA ASN A 34 -38.92 -1.17 15.32
C ASN A 34 -39.74 0.00 14.73
N LEU A 35 -40.58 -0.28 13.73
CA LEU A 35 -41.54 0.67 13.19
C LEU A 35 -42.79 0.67 14.08
N TYR A 36 -43.04 1.76 14.80
CA TYR A 36 -44.29 1.97 15.51
C TYR A 36 -45.26 2.76 14.61
N PHE A 37 -46.45 2.21 14.40
CA PHE A 37 -47.55 2.89 13.73
C PHE A 37 -48.20 3.85 14.72
N VAL A 38 -48.22 5.14 14.39
CA VAL A 38 -49.11 6.11 15.04
C VAL A 38 -50.04 6.61 13.95
N ASP A 39 -51.31 6.19 14.01
CA ASP A 39 -52.35 6.70 13.13
C ASP A 39 -52.73 8.12 13.55
N SER A 40 -52.74 9.03 12.57
CA SER A 40 -52.96 10.47 12.78
C SER A 40 -54.40 10.85 13.14
N ASP A 41 -55.32 9.88 13.21
CA ASP A 41 -56.72 10.15 13.54
C ASP A 41 -56.96 10.36 15.05
N SER A 42 -55.92 10.21 15.88
CA SER A 42 -56.02 10.36 17.35
C SER A 42 -55.67 11.75 17.91
N LEU A 43 -55.29 12.72 17.06
CA LEU A 43 -54.97 14.08 17.51
C LEU A 43 -56.10 15.10 17.36
N ASN A 44 -57.27 14.68 16.86
CA ASN A 44 -58.46 15.52 16.79
C ASN A 44 -59.69 14.75 17.28
N SER A 45 -59.82 14.60 18.60
CA SER A 45 -61.15 14.59 19.21
C SER A 45 -61.04 14.95 20.68
N GLY A 46 -61.41 16.19 21.00
CA GLY A 46 -61.81 16.52 22.35
C GLY A 46 -63.17 15.90 22.59
N ASP A 47 -63.21 14.71 23.18
CA ASP A 47 -64.45 14.17 23.73
C ASP A 47 -64.20 13.31 24.98
N LYS A 48 -64.76 13.84 26.07
CA LYS A 48 -65.13 13.23 27.37
C LYS A 48 -64.71 11.78 27.62
N VAL A 49 -63.75 11.60 28.52
CA VAL A 49 -63.48 10.31 29.18
C VAL A 49 -64.60 10.01 30.18
N ASN A 50 -65.31 8.90 29.95
CA ASN A 50 -66.31 8.32 30.84
C ASN A 50 -65.59 7.46 31.91
N PRO A 51 -65.77 7.68 33.23
CA PRO A 51 -64.90 7.12 34.26
C PRO A 51 -65.36 5.77 34.86
N ASP A 52 -66.05 4.91 34.11
CA ASP A 52 -66.52 3.62 34.64
C ASP A 52 -66.33 2.47 33.63
N LEU A 53 -65.16 1.83 33.67
CA LEU A 53 -64.98 0.44 33.23
C LEU A 53 -64.03 -0.29 34.19
N PRO A 54 -64.32 -1.56 34.57
CA PRO A 54 -63.58 -2.25 35.62
C PRO A 54 -62.20 -2.73 35.12
N ILE A 55 -61.19 -2.53 35.96
CA ILE A 55 -59.82 -3.01 35.74
C ILE A 55 -59.84 -4.54 35.85
N ALA A 56 -59.66 -5.22 34.72
CA ALA A 56 -59.39 -6.66 34.71
C ALA A 56 -57.93 -6.90 35.10
N ASP A 57 -57.72 -7.71 36.14
CA ASP A 57 -56.42 -8.14 36.64
C ASP A 57 -55.57 -8.72 35.50
N THR A 58 -54.58 -7.95 35.07
CA THR A 58 -53.57 -8.40 34.13
C THR A 58 -52.51 -9.17 34.92
N PRO A 59 -52.22 -10.45 34.60
CA PRO A 59 -51.20 -11.19 35.33
C PRO A 59 -49.84 -10.51 35.16
N SER A 60 -49.24 -10.12 36.28
CA SER A 60 -47.91 -9.51 36.33
C SER A 60 -46.87 -10.52 35.85
N ILE A 61 -46.50 -10.44 34.57
CA ILE A 61 -45.31 -11.10 34.04
C ILE A 61 -44.11 -10.43 34.75
N PRO A 62 -43.26 -11.20 35.46
CA PRO A 62 -42.08 -10.62 36.09
C PRO A 62 -41.23 -9.97 35.01
N ALA A 63 -40.94 -8.69 35.17
CA ALA A 63 -40.02 -7.97 34.31
C ALA A 63 -38.62 -8.57 34.50
N THR A 64 -38.29 -9.58 33.70
CA THR A 64 -36.92 -10.05 33.54
C THR A 64 -36.16 -8.87 32.98
N VAL A 65 -35.41 -8.17 33.83
CA VAL A 65 -34.46 -7.14 33.41
C VAL A 65 -33.43 -7.86 32.54
N LEU A 66 -33.63 -7.82 31.22
CA LEU A 66 -32.64 -8.24 30.24
C LEU A 66 -31.39 -7.42 30.52
N GLN A 67 -30.43 -8.01 31.23
CA GLN A 67 -29.10 -7.43 31.33
C GLN A 67 -28.61 -7.24 29.89
N PRO A 68 -28.19 -6.03 29.50
CA PRO A 68 -27.64 -5.81 28.17
C PRO A 68 -26.48 -6.79 28.00
N ALA A 69 -26.53 -7.59 26.92
CA ALA A 69 -25.49 -8.57 26.62
C ALA A 69 -24.13 -7.87 26.72
N LYS A 70 -23.22 -8.41 27.55
CA LYS A 70 -21.86 -7.88 27.68
C LYS A 70 -21.25 -7.84 26.28
N ARG A 71 -20.88 -6.63 25.82
CA ARG A 71 -20.26 -6.47 24.51
C ARG A 71 -18.97 -7.28 24.46
N LYS A 72 -18.78 -8.05 23.40
CA LYS A 72 -17.54 -8.79 23.19
C LYS A 72 -16.41 -7.79 22.93
N VAL A 73 -15.35 -7.91 23.70
CA VAL A 73 -14.15 -7.06 23.61
C VAL A 73 -13.05 -7.88 22.94
N VAL A 74 -12.30 -7.24 22.05
CA VAL A 74 -11.20 -7.84 21.28
C VAL A 74 -10.01 -6.88 21.23
N THR A 75 -8.81 -7.40 21.02
CA THR A 75 -7.61 -6.57 20.81
C THR A 75 -7.36 -6.30 19.32
N PHE A 76 -6.58 -5.27 19.01
CA PHE A 76 -6.10 -5.06 17.63
C PHE A 76 -5.26 -6.24 17.12
N SER A 77 -4.45 -6.84 17.97
CA SER A 77 -3.65 -8.02 17.61
C SER A 77 -4.50 -9.23 17.21
N GLU A 78 -5.66 -9.43 17.84
CA GLU A 78 -6.59 -10.52 17.49
C GLU A 78 -7.30 -10.29 16.15
N LYS A 79 -7.51 -9.02 15.80
CA LYS A 79 -8.22 -8.62 14.57
C LYS A 79 -7.31 -8.54 13.35
N ILE A 80 -6.02 -8.37 13.54
CA ILE A 80 -5.04 -8.58 12.47
C ILE A 80 -5.03 -10.08 12.15
N ASP A 81 -5.22 -10.44 10.87
CA ASP A 81 -5.28 -11.83 10.43
C ASP A 81 -3.93 -12.53 10.68
N ASN A 82 -3.80 -13.14 11.85
CA ASN A 82 -2.58 -13.81 12.31
C ASN A 82 -2.20 -15.03 11.46
N LYS A 83 -3.08 -15.49 10.55
CA LYS A 83 -2.74 -16.53 9.55
C LYS A 83 -2.03 -15.95 8.33
N ARG A 84 -2.15 -14.64 8.09
CA ARG A 84 -1.55 -13.94 6.95
C ARG A 84 -0.43 -13.00 7.35
N PHE A 85 -0.54 -12.35 8.51
CA PHE A 85 0.42 -11.38 9.01
C PHE A 85 1.00 -11.83 10.34
N LYS A 86 2.30 -11.69 10.52
CA LYS A 86 2.98 -11.93 11.79
C LYS A 86 3.12 -10.60 12.52
N VAL A 87 2.42 -10.42 13.63
CA VAL A 87 2.53 -9.21 14.46
C VAL A 87 3.87 -9.17 15.19
N PHE A 88 4.32 -7.97 15.56
CA PHE A 88 5.51 -7.82 16.39
C PHE A 88 5.33 -8.46 17.77
N THR A 89 6.43 -9.01 18.28
CA THR A 89 6.57 -9.48 19.66
C THR A 89 7.80 -8.84 20.29
N GLN A 90 8.05 -9.12 21.57
CA GLN A 90 9.29 -8.72 22.23
C GLN A 90 10.54 -9.33 21.56
N ASP A 91 10.38 -10.49 20.94
CA ASP A 91 11.46 -11.25 20.30
C ASP A 91 11.68 -10.85 18.82
N THR A 92 10.84 -9.98 18.25
CA THR A 92 11.02 -9.52 16.87
C THR A 92 12.37 -8.81 16.74
N LYS A 93 13.21 -9.29 15.82
CA LYS A 93 14.56 -8.77 15.59
C LYS A 93 14.54 -7.27 15.25
N LYS A 94 15.52 -6.53 15.78
CA LYS A 94 15.66 -5.07 15.53
C LYS A 94 15.68 -4.73 14.04
N GLU A 95 16.37 -5.53 13.23
CA GLU A 95 16.45 -5.33 11.78
C GLU A 95 15.09 -5.44 11.09
N VAL A 96 14.24 -6.39 11.49
CA VAL A 96 12.88 -6.55 10.94
C VAL A 96 12.03 -5.31 11.28
N ILE A 97 12.14 -4.81 12.50
CA ILE A 97 11.44 -3.58 12.92
C ILE A 97 11.95 -2.37 12.12
N ARG A 98 13.26 -2.26 11.95
CA ARG A 98 13.89 -1.19 11.17
C ARG A 98 13.45 -1.22 9.70
N ASN A 99 13.33 -2.41 9.10
CA ASN A 99 12.80 -2.58 7.75
C ASN A 99 11.31 -2.22 7.67
N ALA A 100 10.51 -2.57 8.69
CA ALA A 100 9.10 -2.16 8.76
C ALA A 100 8.94 -0.63 8.88
N MET A 101 9.78 0.04 9.69
CA MET A 101 9.84 1.50 9.77
C MET A 101 10.20 2.12 8.40
N PHE A 102 10.96 1.40 7.57
CA PHE A 102 11.43 1.85 6.27
C PHE A 102 10.68 1.26 5.07
N GLN A 103 9.51 0.64 5.28
CA GLN A 103 8.86 -0.15 4.23
C GLN A 103 8.22 0.66 3.09
N ARG A 104 7.85 1.92 3.34
CA ARG A 104 7.17 2.76 2.33
C ARG A 104 8.13 3.11 1.20
N LEU A 105 7.80 2.72 -0.02
CA LEU A 105 8.58 2.98 -1.21
C LEU A 105 8.41 4.43 -1.67
N TYR A 106 9.42 5.25 -1.40
CA TYR A 106 9.42 6.68 -1.68
C TYR A 106 10.53 7.06 -2.67
N PRO A 107 10.39 6.76 -3.97
CA PRO A 107 11.40 7.12 -4.96
C PRO A 107 11.59 8.63 -5.10
N ASN A 108 10.61 9.41 -4.65
CA ASN A 108 10.58 10.88 -4.65
C ASN A 108 11.06 11.53 -3.34
N LYS A 109 11.43 10.76 -2.32
CA LYS A 109 11.99 11.28 -1.07
C LYS A 109 13.49 11.10 -1.11
N ASP A 110 14.19 12.19 -1.33
CA ASP A 110 15.64 12.27 -1.40
C ASP A 110 16.23 13.30 -0.44
N ASP A 111 15.37 14.02 0.28
CA ASP A 111 15.72 14.90 1.39
C ASP A 111 15.34 14.29 2.75
N HIS A 112 15.90 14.87 3.80
CA HIS A 112 15.51 14.54 5.17
C HIS A 112 14.02 14.76 5.38
N PHE A 113 13.37 13.82 6.07
CA PHE A 113 11.99 13.97 6.53
C PHE A 113 11.74 13.15 7.79
N SER A 114 10.66 13.49 8.49
CA SER A 114 10.25 12.82 9.71
C SER A 114 8.82 12.28 9.62
N TYR A 115 8.54 11.26 10.42
CA TYR A 115 7.17 10.98 10.83
C TYR A 115 6.90 11.65 12.18
N SER A 116 5.77 12.35 12.26
CA SER A 116 5.27 12.94 13.50
C SER A 116 4.56 11.90 14.37
N GLU A 117 4.42 12.22 15.65
CA GLU A 117 3.68 11.41 16.61
C GLU A 117 2.25 11.13 16.12
N ASN A 118 1.73 9.93 16.37
CA ASN A 118 0.39 9.50 15.97
C ASN A 118 0.11 9.47 14.44
N GLN A 119 1.08 9.84 13.60
CA GLN A 119 0.90 9.89 12.15
C GLN A 119 0.69 8.48 11.57
N LEU A 120 1.60 7.56 11.90
CA LEU A 120 1.58 6.20 11.37
C LEU A 120 0.44 5.38 11.95
N PHE A 121 0.25 5.44 13.27
CA PHE A 121 -0.84 4.84 14.03
C PHE A 121 -1.01 5.59 15.35
N THR A 122 -2.19 5.49 15.98
CA THR A 122 -2.43 6.09 17.30
C THR A 122 -1.49 5.48 18.34
N GLY A 123 -0.70 6.30 19.02
CA GLY A 123 0.39 5.92 19.92
C GLY A 123 1.76 5.78 19.25
N GLY A 124 1.86 6.05 17.95
CA GLY A 124 3.12 5.95 17.20
C GLY A 124 4.11 7.07 17.52
N VAL A 125 5.40 6.76 17.38
CA VAL A 125 6.53 7.61 17.80
C VAL A 125 7.12 8.43 16.65
N VAL A 126 7.92 9.43 17.00
CA VAL A 126 8.67 10.27 16.06
C VAL A 126 9.99 9.61 15.69
N PHE A 127 10.31 9.60 14.40
CA PHE A 127 11.63 9.22 13.89
C PHE A 127 11.89 9.84 12.52
N ASP A 128 13.17 9.96 12.21
CA ASP A 128 13.66 10.70 11.05
C ASP A 128 14.37 9.80 10.04
N PHE A 129 14.37 10.24 8.79
CA PHE A 129 15.18 9.71 7.71
C PHE A 129 16.15 10.78 7.26
N ASN A 130 17.41 10.39 7.10
CA ASN A 130 18.45 11.27 6.59
C ASN A 130 18.64 11.04 5.08
N ALA A 131 19.05 12.08 4.37
CA ALA A 131 19.43 11.95 2.96
C ALA A 131 20.70 11.08 2.83
N LYS A 132 20.78 10.32 1.74
CA LYS A 132 21.91 9.48 1.33
C LYS A 132 22.17 9.72 -0.15
N THR A 133 23.43 9.93 -0.54
CA THR A 133 23.80 10.15 -1.94
C THR A 133 24.79 9.09 -2.38
N PHE A 134 24.54 8.50 -3.54
CA PHE A 134 25.50 7.68 -4.27
C PHE A 134 26.03 8.46 -5.46
N GLU A 135 27.27 8.17 -5.84
CA GLU A 135 27.96 8.82 -6.96
C GLU A 135 28.49 7.75 -7.92
N SER A 136 28.45 8.04 -9.21
CA SER A 136 29.19 7.28 -10.22
C SER A 136 30.69 7.49 -10.04
N LYS A 137 31.50 6.56 -10.59
CA LYS A 137 32.96 6.61 -10.59
C LYS A 137 33.54 7.93 -11.13
N ASP A 138 32.93 8.47 -12.18
CA ASP A 138 33.34 9.73 -12.80
C ASP A 138 32.72 10.97 -12.12
N LYS A 139 31.86 10.77 -11.12
CA LYS A 139 31.12 11.80 -10.39
C LYS A 139 30.25 12.70 -11.26
N THR A 140 29.86 12.24 -12.45
CA THR A 140 28.97 13.00 -13.34
C THR A 140 27.50 12.71 -13.08
N LYS A 141 27.20 11.58 -12.41
CA LYS A 141 25.84 11.17 -12.08
C LYS A 141 25.70 10.93 -10.59
N HIS A 142 24.63 11.52 -10.04
CA HIS A 142 24.29 11.40 -8.64
C HIS A 142 22.94 10.73 -8.49
N LEU A 143 22.82 9.96 -7.41
CA LEU A 143 21.59 9.31 -7.02
C LEU A 143 21.31 9.63 -5.55
N LYS A 144 20.32 10.47 -5.31
CA LYS A 144 19.92 10.90 -3.97
C LYS A 144 18.70 10.11 -3.50
N THR A 145 18.81 9.56 -2.29
CA THR A 145 17.76 8.81 -1.62
C THR A 145 17.80 9.09 -0.12
N ILE A 146 17.17 8.23 0.68
CA ILE A 146 17.08 8.28 2.13
C ILE A 146 17.77 7.06 2.74
N ALA A 147 18.42 7.25 3.87
CA ALA A 147 19.02 6.19 4.67
C ALA A 147 17.98 5.50 5.55
N LYS A 148 18.27 4.26 5.97
CA LYS A 148 17.52 3.60 7.05
C LYS A 148 17.46 4.49 8.29
N PRO A 149 16.34 4.48 9.05
CA PRO A 149 16.20 5.28 10.25
C PRO A 149 17.22 4.85 11.31
N ASP A 150 17.58 5.75 12.23
CA ASP A 150 18.54 5.47 13.31
C ASP A 150 18.07 4.30 14.20
N GLU A 151 19.02 3.48 14.65
CA GLU A 151 18.76 2.37 15.57
C GLU A 151 18.23 2.82 16.93
N GLY A 152 18.56 4.05 17.35
CA GLY A 152 18.11 4.62 18.64
C GLY A 152 16.59 4.68 18.82
N LYS A 153 15.82 4.64 17.72
CA LYS A 153 14.34 4.70 17.75
C LYS A 153 13.64 3.34 17.67
N ILE A 154 14.37 2.25 17.46
CA ILE A 154 13.79 0.92 17.22
C ILE A 154 13.01 0.42 18.44
N GLU A 155 13.57 0.53 19.64
CA GLU A 155 12.93 0.04 20.87
C GLU A 155 11.70 0.87 21.26
N GLU A 156 11.78 2.19 21.06
CA GLU A 156 10.64 3.10 21.26
C GLU A 156 9.49 2.72 20.33
N PHE A 157 9.79 2.49 19.04
CA PHE A 157 8.82 2.05 18.04
C PHE A 157 8.25 0.66 18.34
N ARG A 158 9.09 -0.31 18.76
CA ARG A 158 8.64 -1.65 19.19
C ARG A 158 7.59 -1.52 20.31
N ASN A 159 7.93 -0.79 21.37
CA ASN A 159 7.05 -0.66 22.53
C ASN A 159 5.74 0.04 22.18
N ALA A 160 5.78 1.09 21.35
CA ALA A 160 4.60 1.75 20.83
C ALA A 160 3.68 0.79 20.05
N CYS A 161 4.26 -0.05 19.19
CA CYS A 161 3.52 -1.09 18.48
C CYS A 161 2.88 -2.10 19.42
N LEU A 162 3.63 -2.64 20.38
CA LEU A 162 3.11 -3.63 21.33
C LEU A 162 1.97 -3.08 22.19
N GLN A 163 2.10 -1.85 22.68
CA GLN A 163 1.04 -1.18 23.42
C GLN A 163 -0.20 -0.95 22.55
N ALA A 164 -0.02 -0.49 21.30
CA ALA A 164 -1.15 -0.26 20.40
C ALA A 164 -1.85 -1.56 19.99
N LEU A 165 -1.11 -2.65 19.78
CA LEU A 165 -1.64 -3.98 19.44
C LEU A 165 -2.47 -4.59 20.58
N GLN A 166 -2.10 -4.33 21.83
CA GLN A 166 -2.80 -4.84 23.02
C GLN A 166 -4.05 -4.03 23.40
N LYS A 167 -4.29 -2.88 22.77
CA LYS A 167 -5.45 -2.06 23.08
C LYS A 167 -6.75 -2.78 22.68
N GLU A 168 -7.67 -2.82 23.63
CA GLU A 168 -8.98 -3.44 23.50
C GLU A 168 -10.02 -2.47 22.92
N TYR A 169 -10.97 -3.01 22.14
CA TYR A 169 -12.15 -2.28 21.69
C TYR A 169 -13.37 -3.21 21.55
N PRO A 170 -14.61 -2.67 21.63
CA PRO A 170 -15.82 -3.46 21.41
C PRO A 170 -15.89 -3.97 19.97
N GLU A 171 -16.19 -5.26 19.77
CA GLU A 171 -16.23 -5.88 18.45
C GLU A 171 -17.26 -5.23 17.50
N ASP A 172 -18.34 -4.67 18.05
CA ASP A 172 -19.36 -3.92 17.31
C ASP A 172 -18.87 -2.55 16.81
N GLU A 173 -17.66 -2.11 17.19
CA GLU A 173 -17.02 -0.86 16.72
C GLU A 173 -15.92 -1.09 15.68
N GLU A 174 -15.91 -2.25 15.00
CA GLU A 174 -14.89 -2.60 14.01
C GLU A 174 -14.75 -1.55 12.89
N GLU A 175 -15.85 -1.05 12.34
CA GLU A 175 -15.79 -0.03 11.27
C GLU A 175 -15.18 1.29 11.74
N LYS A 176 -15.37 1.69 13.01
CA LYS A 176 -14.70 2.88 13.57
C LYS A 176 -13.19 2.67 13.71
N ASN A 177 -12.77 1.44 14.00
CA ASN A 177 -11.39 1.06 14.28
C ASN A 177 -10.62 0.55 13.05
N LYS A 178 -11.31 0.37 11.91
CA LYS A 178 -10.76 -0.16 10.65
C LYS A 178 -9.50 0.54 10.17
N ASN A 179 -9.44 1.87 10.29
CA ASN A 179 -8.24 2.64 9.92
C ASN A 179 -7.05 2.32 10.83
N GLN A 180 -7.28 2.22 12.14
CA GLN A 180 -6.24 1.86 13.11
C GLN A 180 -5.76 0.43 12.88
N VAL A 181 -6.67 -0.52 12.63
CA VAL A 181 -6.31 -1.91 12.26
C VAL A 181 -5.43 -1.92 11.00
N ALA A 182 -5.81 -1.18 9.96
CA ALA A 182 -5.04 -1.11 8.71
C ALA A 182 -3.64 -0.53 8.92
N LYS A 183 -3.53 0.53 9.74
CA LYS A 183 -2.26 1.16 10.12
C LYS A 183 -1.37 0.24 10.95
N LEU A 184 -1.92 -0.45 11.96
CA LEU A 184 -1.15 -1.40 12.76
C LEU A 184 -0.72 -2.62 11.96
N ARG A 185 -1.56 -3.11 11.05
CA ARG A 185 -1.19 -4.14 10.08
C ARG A 185 -0.06 -3.69 9.16
N GLU A 186 0.00 -2.41 8.79
CA GLU A 186 1.10 -1.87 7.99
C GLU A 186 2.38 -1.80 8.85
N TRP A 187 2.32 -1.18 10.01
CA TRP A 187 3.51 -0.72 10.73
C TRP A 187 3.99 -1.62 11.87
N CYS A 188 3.15 -2.51 12.39
CA CYS A 188 3.42 -3.34 13.57
C CYS A 188 3.38 -4.85 13.26
N THR A 189 3.73 -5.22 12.02
CA THR A 189 3.86 -6.60 11.57
C THR A 189 5.21 -6.82 10.92
N GLU A 190 5.76 -8.02 11.01
CA GLU A 190 6.94 -8.46 10.27
C GLU A 190 6.57 -8.62 8.78
N PRO A 191 6.95 -7.67 7.90
CA PRO A 191 6.45 -7.65 6.55
C PRO A 191 7.22 -8.62 5.66
N LYS A 192 6.52 -9.35 4.79
CA LYS A 192 7.13 -10.04 3.65
C LYS A 192 7.19 -9.13 2.43
N ILE A 193 7.99 -9.49 1.43
CA ILE A 193 8.08 -8.74 0.17
C ILE A 193 6.69 -8.59 -0.47
N LYS A 194 5.90 -9.66 -0.56
CA LYS A 194 4.54 -9.59 -1.10
C LYS A 194 3.62 -8.61 -0.36
N ASP A 195 3.80 -8.46 0.95
CA ASP A 195 2.95 -7.59 1.77
C ASP A 195 3.26 -6.13 1.45
N VAL A 196 4.55 -5.78 1.36
CA VAL A 196 4.99 -4.42 0.98
C VAL A 196 4.55 -4.09 -0.43
N LEU A 197 4.80 -4.97 -1.40
CA LEU A 197 4.39 -4.74 -2.79
C LEU A 197 2.85 -4.58 -2.93
N SER A 198 2.07 -5.41 -2.23
CA SER A 198 0.61 -5.29 -2.24
C SER A 198 0.11 -3.99 -1.59
N ARG A 199 0.75 -3.51 -0.51
CA ARG A 199 0.46 -2.19 0.09
C ARG A 199 0.70 -1.07 -0.91
N HIS A 200 1.73 -1.23 -1.75
CA HIS A 200 2.07 -0.36 -2.87
C HIS A 200 1.32 -0.68 -4.17
N LYS A 201 0.18 -1.39 -4.09
CA LYS A 201 -0.75 -1.66 -5.20
C LYS A 201 -0.19 -2.47 -6.36
N PHE A 202 0.96 -3.14 -6.19
CA PHE A 202 1.39 -4.13 -7.16
C PHE A 202 0.50 -5.37 -7.08
N HIS A 203 0.14 -5.90 -8.24
CA HIS A 203 -0.61 -7.15 -8.37
C HIS A 203 0.38 -8.31 -8.47
N VAL A 204 0.82 -8.83 -7.32
CA VAL A 204 1.88 -9.86 -7.25
C VAL A 204 1.38 -11.24 -7.68
N PHE A 205 2.27 -12.06 -8.24
CA PHE A 205 1.91 -13.38 -8.78
C PHE A 205 1.44 -14.40 -7.74
N SER A 206 1.72 -14.18 -6.46
CA SER A 206 1.23 -15.02 -5.37
C SER A 206 -0.25 -14.77 -5.01
N ASP A 207 -0.87 -13.72 -5.55
CA ASP A 207 -2.28 -13.43 -5.31
C ASP A 207 -3.18 -14.16 -6.32
N ASN A 208 -4.05 -15.03 -5.79
CA ASN A 208 -5.00 -15.83 -6.58
C ASN A 208 -5.92 -15.00 -7.47
N ASN A 209 -6.17 -13.73 -7.13
CA ASN A 209 -7.01 -12.83 -7.95
C ASN A 209 -6.41 -12.54 -9.33
N TYR A 210 -5.10 -12.76 -9.51
CA TYR A 210 -4.40 -12.46 -10.76
C TYR A 210 -3.84 -13.69 -11.45
N LYS A 211 -4.19 -14.92 -10.99
CA LYS A 211 -3.59 -16.17 -11.49
C LYS A 211 -3.65 -16.28 -13.03
N ASP A 212 -4.76 -15.85 -13.62
CA ASP A 212 -5.03 -15.98 -15.07
C ASP A 212 -4.23 -14.98 -15.92
N LYS A 213 -3.55 -14.02 -15.27
CA LYS A 213 -2.66 -13.04 -15.92
C LYS A 213 -1.18 -13.35 -15.73
N VAL A 214 -0.83 -14.28 -14.82
CA VAL A 214 0.57 -14.51 -14.41
C VAL A 214 1.42 -14.96 -15.58
N ASP A 215 1.00 -15.98 -16.32
CA ASP A 215 1.84 -16.59 -17.35
C ASP A 215 2.09 -15.62 -18.53
N GLU A 216 1.07 -14.87 -18.93
CA GLU A 216 1.21 -13.83 -19.96
C GLU A 216 2.10 -12.66 -19.47
N SER A 217 1.95 -12.25 -18.22
CA SER A 217 2.81 -11.22 -17.61
C SER A 217 4.28 -11.65 -17.61
N ILE A 218 4.54 -12.90 -17.22
CA ILE A 218 5.90 -13.46 -17.23
C ILE A 218 6.44 -13.53 -18.65
N LYS A 219 5.63 -13.94 -19.63
CA LYS A 219 6.03 -13.96 -21.03
C LYS A 219 6.45 -12.57 -21.52
N GLN A 220 5.68 -11.53 -21.18
CA GLN A 220 6.02 -10.15 -21.50
C GLN A 220 7.32 -9.70 -20.81
N ILE A 221 7.51 -10.05 -19.54
CA ILE A 221 8.74 -9.75 -18.78
C ILE A 221 9.95 -10.41 -19.45
N ILE A 222 9.87 -11.72 -19.73
CA ILE A 222 10.95 -12.46 -20.36
C ILE A 222 11.27 -11.83 -21.72
N PHE A 223 10.27 -11.58 -22.56
CA PHE A 223 10.53 -10.98 -23.86
C PHE A 223 11.20 -9.61 -23.74
N SER A 224 10.73 -8.75 -22.84
CA SER A 224 11.27 -7.39 -22.69
C SER A 224 12.72 -7.37 -22.19
N TRP A 225 13.07 -8.25 -21.25
CA TRP A 225 14.40 -8.32 -20.65
C TRP A 225 15.39 -9.20 -21.40
N PHE A 226 14.90 -10.17 -22.19
CA PHE A 226 15.72 -11.18 -22.87
C PHE A 226 15.62 -11.13 -24.40
N LYS A 227 14.96 -10.13 -24.99
CA LYS A 227 14.94 -9.93 -26.45
C LYS A 227 16.31 -9.57 -27.02
N ALA A 228 16.49 -9.89 -28.29
CA ALA A 228 17.59 -9.41 -29.11
C ALA A 228 17.47 -7.90 -29.36
N GLU A 229 18.46 -7.12 -28.93
CA GLU A 229 18.50 -5.67 -29.16
C GLU A 229 19.93 -5.20 -29.47
N GLY A 230 20.40 -5.51 -30.69
CA GLY A 230 21.80 -5.28 -31.08
C GLY A 230 22.75 -6.00 -30.14
N ASP A 231 23.78 -5.30 -29.65
CA ASP A 231 24.76 -5.84 -28.68
C ASP A 231 24.30 -5.72 -27.22
N LYS A 232 23.10 -5.17 -26.96
CA LYS A 232 22.62 -4.93 -25.60
C LYS A 232 22.02 -6.19 -24.99
N LYS A 233 22.63 -6.66 -23.91
CA LYS A 233 22.16 -7.80 -23.11
C LYS A 233 21.46 -7.30 -21.84
N TRP A 234 20.19 -6.91 -21.92
CA TRP A 234 19.47 -6.32 -20.78
C TRP A 234 19.37 -7.22 -19.55
N TRP A 235 19.35 -8.54 -19.74
CA TRP A 235 19.39 -9.51 -18.63
C TRP A 235 20.65 -9.44 -17.77
N THR A 236 21.72 -8.76 -18.23
CA THR A 236 22.92 -8.49 -17.43
C THR A 236 22.77 -7.25 -16.53
N LYS A 237 21.70 -6.47 -16.71
CA LYS A 237 21.43 -5.22 -15.97
C LYS A 237 20.45 -5.41 -14.81
N GLN A 238 20.26 -6.65 -14.38
CA GLN A 238 19.43 -7.03 -13.22
C GLN A 238 20.20 -8.04 -12.34
N SER A 239 19.79 -8.21 -11.09
CA SER A 239 20.37 -9.14 -10.12
C SER A 239 19.41 -10.19 -9.56
N PHE A 240 18.14 -10.18 -9.99
CA PHE A 240 17.09 -11.06 -9.52
C PHE A 240 17.28 -12.48 -10.06
N LEU A 241 17.49 -12.63 -11.37
CA LEU A 241 17.80 -13.88 -12.05
C LEU A 241 19.31 -14.05 -12.06
N ASP A 242 19.78 -15.15 -11.46
CA ASP A 242 21.21 -15.48 -11.44
C ASP A 242 21.64 -16.09 -12.79
N GLU A 243 22.94 -16.36 -12.93
CA GLU A 243 23.49 -16.89 -14.19
C GLU A 243 22.85 -18.21 -14.60
N GLU A 244 22.50 -19.08 -13.65
CA GLU A 244 21.84 -20.35 -13.96
C GLU A 244 20.41 -20.16 -14.45
N ASP A 245 19.66 -19.25 -13.83
CA ASP A 245 18.31 -18.90 -14.29
C ASP A 245 18.35 -18.26 -15.68
N VAL A 246 19.26 -17.32 -15.91
CA VAL A 246 19.45 -16.67 -17.22
C VAL A 246 19.76 -17.72 -18.29
N LYS A 247 20.65 -18.68 -17.99
CA LYS A 247 20.97 -19.79 -18.89
C LYS A 247 19.76 -20.67 -19.19
N LYS A 248 18.96 -21.02 -18.17
CA LYS A 248 17.73 -21.81 -18.35
C LYS A 248 16.67 -21.07 -19.17
N ILE A 249 16.55 -19.76 -18.98
CA ILE A 249 15.62 -18.92 -19.74
C ILE A 249 16.06 -18.82 -21.19
N LEU A 250 17.34 -18.53 -21.46
CA LEU A 250 17.84 -18.32 -22.83
C LEU A 250 18.06 -19.63 -23.61
N ALA A 251 18.27 -20.75 -22.92
CA ALA A 251 18.36 -22.08 -23.50
C ALA A 251 19.29 -22.17 -24.73
N GLY A 252 20.53 -21.68 -24.62
CA GLY A 252 21.50 -21.66 -25.73
C GLY A 252 21.50 -20.37 -26.57
N LYS A 253 20.77 -19.33 -26.15
CA LYS A 253 20.72 -18.00 -26.80
C LYS A 253 21.40 -16.91 -25.97
N GLU A 254 22.38 -17.25 -25.14
CA GLU A 254 23.07 -16.34 -24.20
C GLU A 254 23.80 -15.17 -24.90
N ASP A 255 24.06 -15.29 -26.20
CA ASP A 255 24.70 -14.25 -27.02
C ASP A 255 23.73 -13.39 -27.81
N LYS A 256 22.49 -13.82 -28.02
CA LYS A 256 21.55 -13.15 -28.93
C LYS A 256 20.22 -12.76 -28.30
N GLY A 257 19.75 -13.47 -27.29
CA GLY A 257 18.39 -13.30 -26.78
C GLY A 257 17.32 -13.89 -27.70
N PHE A 258 16.06 -13.62 -27.38
CA PHE A 258 14.88 -14.01 -28.17
C PHE A 258 14.61 -13.02 -29.29
N SER A 259 14.34 -13.49 -30.51
CA SER A 259 13.96 -12.60 -31.61
C SER A 259 12.46 -12.29 -31.58
N ASP A 260 11.65 -13.25 -31.12
CA ASP A 260 10.19 -13.12 -31.01
C ASP A 260 9.63 -13.70 -29.70
N ALA A 261 8.52 -13.14 -29.22
CA ALA A 261 7.86 -13.58 -27.99
C ALA A 261 7.29 -15.01 -28.09
N SER A 262 7.00 -15.51 -29.29
CA SER A 262 6.55 -16.88 -29.55
C SER A 262 7.61 -17.94 -29.24
N GLU A 263 8.90 -17.55 -29.17
CA GLU A 263 9.99 -18.44 -28.76
C GLU A 263 9.95 -18.76 -27.24
N ILE A 264 9.13 -18.04 -26.48
CA ILE A 264 8.99 -18.21 -25.03
C ILE A 264 7.92 -19.27 -24.76
N ASN A 265 8.34 -20.37 -24.15
CA ASN A 265 7.48 -21.51 -23.83
C ASN A 265 7.23 -21.62 -22.31
N GLY A 266 6.46 -22.65 -21.92
CA GLY A 266 6.11 -22.90 -20.52
C GLY A 266 7.31 -23.18 -19.60
N ASP A 267 8.40 -23.75 -20.12
CA ASP A 267 9.59 -24.03 -19.32
C ASP A 267 10.33 -22.75 -18.95
N HIS A 268 10.45 -21.79 -19.89
CA HIS A 268 11.01 -20.47 -19.60
C HIS A 268 10.14 -19.71 -18.57
N ILE A 269 8.81 -19.74 -18.74
CA ILE A 269 7.85 -19.10 -17.82
C ILE A 269 7.98 -19.68 -16.41
N LYS A 270 8.11 -21.01 -16.31
CA LYS A 270 8.19 -21.73 -15.04
C LYS A 270 9.40 -21.30 -14.21
N VAL A 271 10.57 -21.07 -14.82
CA VAL A 271 11.78 -20.61 -14.12
C VAL A 271 11.50 -19.31 -13.35
N VAL A 272 10.93 -18.31 -14.03
CA VAL A 272 10.60 -17.02 -13.41
C VAL A 272 9.47 -17.17 -12.39
N LYS A 273 8.41 -17.92 -12.72
CA LYS A 273 7.26 -18.14 -11.84
C LYS A 273 7.65 -18.76 -10.50
N ASP A 274 8.42 -19.84 -10.54
CA ASP A 274 8.84 -20.57 -9.34
C ASP A 274 9.74 -19.70 -8.46
N LYS A 275 10.69 -18.96 -9.07
CA LYS A 275 11.54 -18.02 -8.33
C LYS A 275 10.75 -16.87 -7.72
N CYS A 276 9.76 -16.35 -8.43
CA CYS A 276 8.88 -15.30 -7.93
C CYS A 276 8.06 -15.76 -6.73
N LEU A 277 7.37 -16.89 -6.81
CA LEU A 277 6.55 -17.40 -5.71
C LEU A 277 7.39 -17.67 -4.46
N LYS A 278 8.61 -18.22 -4.62
CA LYS A 278 9.54 -18.42 -3.51
C LYS A 278 10.02 -17.09 -2.91
N THR A 279 10.32 -16.11 -3.75
CA THR A 279 10.92 -14.84 -3.29
C THR A 279 9.91 -13.92 -2.63
N LEU A 280 8.66 -13.90 -3.11
CA LEU A 280 7.56 -13.11 -2.56
C LEU A 280 7.27 -13.42 -1.08
N GLU A 281 7.57 -14.64 -0.62
CA GLU A 281 7.37 -15.08 0.77
C GLU A 281 8.53 -14.73 1.71
N LYS A 282 9.66 -14.23 1.20
CA LYS A 282 10.81 -13.82 2.03
C LYS A 282 10.47 -12.59 2.88
N GLU A 283 11.17 -12.46 4.00
CA GLU A 283 11.17 -11.25 4.83
C GLU A 283 11.56 -10.04 3.97
N PHE A 284 10.91 -8.91 4.21
CA PHE A 284 11.23 -7.67 3.51
C PHE A 284 12.48 -7.02 4.12
N GLU A 285 13.44 -6.72 3.26
CA GLU A 285 14.66 -5.99 3.57
C GLU A 285 14.85 -4.84 2.59
N ARG A 286 15.24 -3.67 3.09
CA ARG A 286 15.49 -2.48 2.28
C ARG A 286 16.66 -1.69 2.83
N GLU A 287 17.73 -1.55 2.06
CA GLU A 287 18.92 -0.76 2.44
C GLU A 287 19.16 0.43 1.52
N ASN A 288 19.04 0.22 0.20
CA ASN A 288 19.53 1.17 -0.79
C ASN A 288 18.45 1.71 -1.73
N PHE A 289 17.17 1.55 -1.41
CA PHE A 289 16.10 1.89 -2.34
C PHE A 289 16.03 3.36 -2.72
N TYR A 290 15.93 3.72 -4.00
CA TYR A 290 16.04 2.83 -5.17
C TYR A 290 17.47 2.94 -5.73
N LEU A 291 18.06 1.81 -6.11
CA LEU A 291 19.43 1.73 -6.61
C LEU A 291 19.50 0.57 -7.60
N THR A 292 19.77 0.87 -8.86
CA THR A 292 19.77 -0.15 -9.92
C THR A 292 21.13 -0.79 -10.08
N LYS A 293 21.17 -2.02 -10.60
CA LYS A 293 22.42 -2.68 -10.94
C LYS A 293 23.26 -1.85 -11.92
N ASP A 294 22.62 -1.21 -12.90
CA ASP A 294 23.32 -0.36 -13.87
C ASP A 294 24.06 0.81 -13.19
N PHE A 295 23.50 1.40 -12.13
CA PHE A 295 24.20 2.43 -11.35
C PHE A 295 25.36 1.83 -10.54
N ILE A 296 25.11 0.71 -9.85
CA ILE A 296 26.11 0.01 -9.02
C ILE A 296 27.33 -0.39 -9.85
N ASP A 297 27.11 -0.88 -11.07
CA ASP A 297 28.19 -1.27 -11.99
C ASP A 297 29.08 -0.07 -12.36
N GLN A 298 28.52 1.15 -12.35
CA GLN A 298 29.23 2.42 -12.60
C GLN A 298 29.88 3.04 -11.35
N MET A 299 29.65 2.51 -10.15
CA MET A 299 30.31 2.96 -8.93
C MET A 299 31.78 2.49 -8.87
N ASP A 300 32.61 3.20 -8.11
CA ASP A 300 33.94 2.74 -7.73
C ASP A 300 33.90 1.57 -6.71
N GLY A 301 35.05 0.93 -6.50
CA GLY A 301 35.23 -0.15 -5.52
C GLY A 301 35.14 -1.56 -6.10
N LYS A 302 35.52 -2.55 -5.29
CA LYS A 302 35.42 -3.97 -5.68
C LYS A 302 33.95 -4.43 -5.62
N PRO A 303 33.54 -5.46 -6.39
CA PRO A 303 32.17 -5.97 -6.37
C PRO A 303 31.60 -6.25 -4.97
N ASP A 304 32.42 -6.79 -4.05
CA ASP A 304 31.99 -7.12 -2.69
C ASP A 304 31.85 -5.90 -1.76
N GLU A 305 32.45 -4.77 -2.13
CA GLU A 305 32.38 -3.50 -1.38
C GLU A 305 31.21 -2.63 -1.84
N LYS A 306 30.67 -2.92 -3.03
CA LYS A 306 29.58 -2.16 -3.63
C LYS A 306 28.24 -2.48 -2.95
N PRO A 307 27.33 -1.50 -2.83
CA PRO A 307 25.97 -1.75 -2.37
C PRO A 307 25.26 -2.74 -3.31
N LYS A 308 24.29 -3.48 -2.75
CA LYS A 308 23.44 -4.41 -3.50
C LYS A 308 22.10 -3.77 -3.81
N VAL A 309 21.48 -4.20 -4.91
CA VAL A 309 20.08 -3.89 -5.22
C VAL A 309 19.20 -4.55 -4.16
N ASP A 310 18.25 -3.81 -3.59
CA ASP A 310 17.31 -4.41 -2.65
C ASP A 310 16.40 -5.39 -3.40
N LEU A 311 16.30 -6.62 -2.91
CA LEU A 311 15.61 -7.70 -3.62
C LEU A 311 14.16 -7.34 -4.02
N PHE A 312 13.42 -6.64 -3.16
CA PHE A 312 12.03 -6.28 -3.45
C PHE A 312 11.90 -5.37 -4.69
N GLN A 313 12.93 -4.60 -5.04
CA GLN A 313 12.92 -3.69 -6.19
C GLN A 313 12.71 -4.47 -7.46
N GLU A 314 13.49 -5.52 -7.64
CA GLU A 314 13.44 -6.35 -8.84
C GLU A 314 12.30 -7.37 -8.75
N VAL A 315 11.91 -7.81 -7.55
CA VAL A 315 10.67 -8.60 -7.39
C VAL A 315 9.45 -7.80 -7.85
N ALA A 316 9.42 -6.47 -7.66
CA ALA A 316 8.35 -5.66 -8.25
C ALA A 316 8.37 -5.69 -9.79
N LEU A 317 9.55 -5.75 -10.41
CA LEU A 317 9.70 -5.81 -11.87
C LEU A 317 9.32 -7.17 -12.44
N PHE A 318 9.79 -8.26 -11.82
CA PHE A 318 9.69 -9.62 -12.34
C PHE A 318 8.49 -10.41 -11.82
N CYS A 319 7.90 -10.02 -10.68
CA CYS A 319 6.92 -10.84 -9.97
C CYS A 319 5.56 -10.16 -9.77
N SER A 320 5.25 -9.17 -10.60
CA SER A 320 3.97 -8.47 -10.60
C SER A 320 3.38 -8.38 -12.00
N VAL A 321 2.05 -8.31 -12.08
CA VAL A 321 1.36 -7.96 -13.33
C VAL A 321 1.84 -6.57 -13.77
N PRO A 322 2.13 -6.37 -15.07
CA PRO A 322 2.69 -5.12 -15.58
C PRO A 322 1.91 -3.90 -15.11
N THR A 323 2.64 -2.91 -14.59
CA THR A 323 2.08 -1.60 -14.21
C THR A 323 2.98 -0.51 -14.77
N THR A 324 2.38 0.56 -15.28
CA THR A 324 3.11 1.72 -15.81
C THR A 324 3.51 2.68 -14.70
N ALA A 325 4.54 3.49 -14.93
CA ALA A 325 4.95 4.52 -13.98
C ALA A 325 3.81 5.53 -13.75
N GLU A 326 3.01 5.82 -14.79
CA GLU A 326 1.80 6.62 -14.67
C GLU A 326 0.80 6.01 -13.68
N ASP A 327 0.45 4.74 -13.89
CA ASP A 327 -0.50 4.03 -13.03
C ASP A 327 -0.01 3.97 -11.59
N TYR A 328 1.28 3.74 -11.37
CA TYR A 328 1.84 3.66 -10.04
C TYR A 328 1.83 5.02 -9.33
N VAL A 329 2.30 6.08 -9.99
CA VAL A 329 2.28 7.44 -9.40
C VAL A 329 0.84 7.85 -9.06
N LYS A 330 -0.12 7.57 -9.95
CA LYS A 330 -1.53 7.92 -9.74
C LYS A 330 -2.22 7.08 -8.68
N ASN A 331 -2.09 5.76 -8.75
CA ASN A 331 -2.92 4.83 -7.97
C ASN A 331 -2.25 4.40 -6.66
N ALA A 332 -0.93 4.24 -6.65
CA ALA A 332 -0.19 3.81 -5.47
C ALA A 332 0.34 5.00 -4.66
N MET A 333 0.97 5.97 -5.32
CA MET A 333 1.53 7.15 -4.64
C MET A 333 0.52 8.29 -4.46
N GLN A 334 -0.60 8.27 -5.19
CA GLN A 334 -1.61 9.33 -5.21
C GLN A 334 -0.98 10.71 -5.50
N GLY A 335 -0.01 10.73 -6.41
CA GLY A 335 0.79 11.89 -6.77
C GLY A 335 0.34 12.60 -8.04
N ASN A 336 0.93 13.76 -8.27
CA ASN A 336 0.84 14.48 -9.53
C ASN A 336 2.05 14.19 -10.41
N PHE A 337 1.89 14.36 -11.72
CA PHE A 337 2.97 14.22 -12.68
C PHE A 337 3.71 15.55 -12.88
N LYS A 338 4.99 15.48 -13.22
CA LYS A 338 5.69 16.62 -13.81
C LYS A 338 5.18 16.86 -15.23
N GLU A 339 5.07 18.13 -15.59
CA GLU A 339 4.72 18.57 -16.95
C GLU A 339 5.98 18.78 -17.81
N ASP A 340 7.11 19.10 -17.17
CA ASP A 340 8.43 19.22 -17.80
C ASP A 340 9.53 18.83 -16.80
N PHE A 341 10.74 18.57 -17.29
CA PHE A 341 11.93 18.33 -16.47
C PHE A 341 12.72 19.61 -16.26
N GLU A 342 13.00 19.92 -14.98
CA GLU A 342 13.82 21.07 -14.60
C GLU A 342 15.32 20.76 -14.82
N GLU A 343 16.18 21.78 -14.86
CA GLU A 343 17.64 21.58 -15.01
C GLU A 343 18.22 20.62 -13.96
N LYS A 344 17.77 20.73 -12.70
CA LYS A 344 18.19 19.82 -11.62
C LYS A 344 17.85 18.35 -11.90
N ASP A 345 16.79 18.09 -12.68
CA ASP A 345 16.38 16.73 -13.00
C ASP A 345 17.37 16.10 -13.98
N LYS A 346 18.06 16.90 -14.80
CA LYS A 346 19.03 16.43 -15.80
C LYS A 346 20.33 15.89 -15.18
N ASP A 347 20.64 16.34 -13.97
CA ASP A 347 21.77 15.87 -13.16
C ASP A 347 21.46 14.52 -12.47
N ASP A 348 20.18 14.17 -12.33
CA ASP A 348 19.76 12.90 -11.73
C ASP A 348 20.10 11.73 -12.65
N TYR A 349 20.62 10.64 -12.07
CA TYR A 349 20.92 9.42 -12.82
C TYR A 349 19.74 8.87 -13.62
N CYS A 350 18.51 9.09 -13.16
CA CYS A 350 17.32 8.59 -13.82
C CYS A 350 16.93 9.37 -15.09
N TYR A 351 17.58 10.52 -15.35
CA TYR A 351 17.35 11.29 -16.55
C TYR A 351 18.01 10.64 -17.76
N VAL A 352 17.24 10.60 -18.85
CA VAL A 352 17.68 10.11 -20.16
C VAL A 352 17.53 11.27 -21.14
N GLU A 353 18.63 11.64 -21.78
CA GLU A 353 18.66 12.77 -22.70
C GLU A 353 17.66 12.59 -23.85
N GLY A 354 16.92 13.65 -24.15
CA GLY A 354 15.91 13.68 -25.20
C GLY A 354 14.54 13.09 -24.82
N LYS A 355 14.39 12.47 -23.64
CA LYS A 355 13.08 11.98 -23.16
C LYS A 355 12.32 13.05 -22.39
N LYS A 356 10.99 13.03 -22.54
CA LYS A 356 10.03 13.94 -21.87
C LYS A 356 9.20 13.18 -20.83
N PRO A 357 8.49 13.85 -19.91
CA PRO A 357 7.62 13.18 -18.93
C PRO A 357 6.64 12.16 -19.55
N GLU A 358 6.13 12.42 -20.76
CA GLU A 358 5.25 11.51 -21.51
C GLU A 358 5.90 10.16 -21.86
N ASP A 359 7.22 10.14 -22.09
CA ASP A 359 7.96 8.91 -22.34
C ASP A 359 8.09 8.10 -21.06
N TYR A 360 8.29 8.79 -19.93
CA TYR A 360 8.41 8.20 -18.60
C TYR A 360 7.09 7.58 -18.13
N LYS A 361 5.94 8.20 -18.45
CA LYS A 361 4.59 7.67 -18.13
C LYS A 361 4.38 6.25 -18.65
N LYS A 362 4.90 5.95 -19.84
CA LYS A 362 4.70 4.67 -20.54
C LYS A 362 5.61 3.55 -20.04
N ILE A 363 6.68 3.88 -19.31
CA ILE A 363 7.61 2.88 -18.79
C ILE A 363 6.88 1.99 -17.79
N SER A 364 6.91 0.70 -18.03
CA SER A 364 6.30 -0.32 -17.20
C SER A 364 7.32 -1.11 -16.40
N THR A 365 6.84 -1.88 -15.43
CA THR A 365 7.68 -2.84 -14.67
C THR A 365 8.39 -3.87 -15.54
N THR A 366 7.92 -4.12 -16.77
CA THR A 366 8.57 -5.06 -17.70
C THR A 366 9.69 -4.42 -18.50
N ASP A 367 9.79 -3.10 -18.55
CA ASP A 367 10.74 -2.40 -19.40
C ASP A 367 12.13 -2.31 -18.72
N PRO A 368 13.21 -2.78 -19.37
CA PRO A 368 14.56 -2.63 -18.83
C PRO A 368 14.98 -1.16 -18.71
N PHE A 369 14.39 -0.28 -19.53
CA PHE A 369 14.60 1.17 -19.53
C PHE A 369 16.08 1.55 -19.40
N GLU A 370 16.90 1.04 -20.32
CA GLU A 370 18.35 1.30 -20.35
C GLU A 370 19.11 0.86 -19.07
N GLY A 371 18.55 -0.10 -18.31
CA GLY A 371 19.10 -0.54 -17.01
C GLY A 371 18.71 0.37 -15.84
N LYS A 372 18.03 1.49 -16.10
CA LYS A 372 17.51 2.43 -15.09
C LYS A 372 16.18 1.96 -14.51
N THR A 373 15.46 1.08 -15.21
CA THR A 373 14.24 0.40 -14.75
C THR A 373 13.05 1.33 -14.47
N PHE A 374 11.90 0.73 -14.19
CA PHE A 374 10.67 1.38 -13.76
C PHE A 374 10.82 2.36 -12.58
N TRP A 375 11.69 2.07 -11.60
CA TRP A 375 11.81 2.93 -10.41
C TRP A 375 12.38 4.30 -10.72
N CYS A 376 13.31 4.38 -11.68
CA CYS A 376 13.77 5.66 -12.20
C CYS A 376 12.67 6.43 -12.91
N ALA A 377 11.80 5.71 -13.65
CA ALA A 377 10.70 6.35 -14.33
C ALA A 377 9.72 6.99 -13.34
N VAL A 378 9.34 6.25 -12.30
CA VAL A 378 8.47 6.74 -11.21
C VAL A 378 9.06 7.95 -10.51
N ARG A 379 10.36 7.94 -10.17
CA ARG A 379 11.00 9.09 -9.50
C ARG A 379 10.89 10.35 -10.32
N LEU A 380 11.37 10.32 -11.56
CA LEU A 380 11.44 11.53 -12.36
C LEU A 380 10.06 12.04 -12.73
N LEU A 381 9.11 11.14 -12.95
CA LEU A 381 7.74 11.50 -13.28
C LEU A 381 6.99 12.17 -12.11
N TYR A 382 7.31 11.82 -10.86
CA TYR A 382 6.60 12.33 -9.69
C TYR A 382 6.86 13.82 -9.44
N LYS A 383 5.80 14.60 -9.28
CA LYS A 383 5.87 16.02 -8.90
C LYS A 383 5.80 16.17 -7.37
N THR A 384 6.87 16.67 -6.76
CA THR A 384 6.90 16.96 -5.33
C THR A 384 6.05 18.19 -5.00
N ASN A 385 4.98 18.01 -4.22
CA ASN A 385 4.01 19.08 -3.89
C ASN A 385 4.54 20.16 -2.93
N ASN A 386 5.84 20.19 -2.61
CA ASN A 386 6.50 21.27 -1.88
C ASN A 386 7.99 21.25 -2.25
N PRO A 387 8.48 22.06 -3.20
CA PRO A 387 9.91 22.28 -3.31
C PRO A 387 10.40 22.87 -1.97
N PRO A 388 11.58 22.48 -1.46
CA PRO A 388 12.14 23.15 -0.28
C PRO A 388 12.13 24.65 -0.55
N LYS A 389 11.51 25.43 0.34
CA LYS A 389 11.64 26.88 0.30
C LYS A 389 13.15 27.16 0.35
N LYS A 390 13.69 27.77 -0.71
CA LYS A 390 15.09 28.21 -0.72
C LYS A 390 15.33 29.02 0.57
N PRO A 391 16.43 28.75 1.29
CA PRO A 391 16.77 29.47 2.52
C PRO A 391 16.88 30.97 2.30
#